data_AF-A0A7J8GHY7-F1
#
_entry.id   AF-A0A7J8GHY7-F1
#
_cell.length_a   1.000
_cell.length_b   1.000
_cell.length_c   1.000
_cell.angle_alpha   90.00
_cell.angle_beta   90.00
_cell.angle_gamma   90.00
#
_symmetry.space_group_name_H-M   'P 1'
#
loop_
_entity.id
_entity.type
_entity.pdbx_description
1 polymer ?
#
loop_
_entity_poly.entity_id
_entity_poly.type
_entity_poly.pdbx_seq_one_letter_code
_entity_poly.pdbx_strand_id
1 'polypeptide(L)'
;MWMLVLGGVFLAAAQACIFCHLPSRDLSGRLAQLCSQMEAQWKDCEASWNFSAFALDEVTMNKVTEKTHRVLRVMEIKKSPSSLPSYWQWLQKTKLPEYTREALCAPACRGSTILYNCSTCEGFEVHCWPQKRCFPGSHDLWEARILLLSVFGAVLLLGVLSLMVESHLLKAKSDL
;
A
#
# COMPACT_ATOMS: atom_id res chain seq x y z
N MET A 1 -39.38 24.07 25.89
CA MET A 1 -38.45 24.48 24.81
C MET A 1 -37.03 24.10 25.20
N TRP A 2 -36.63 22.83 25.06
CA TRP A 2 -35.20 22.45 25.08
C TRP A 2 -35.02 21.36 24.01
N MET A 3 -34.22 21.70 23.00
CA MET A 3 -34.05 20.98 21.74
C MET A 3 -33.30 19.66 21.93
N LEU A 4 -33.82 18.59 21.34
CA LEU A 4 -33.11 17.34 21.11
C LEU A 4 -32.04 17.59 20.04
N VAL A 5 -30.77 17.59 20.43
CA VAL A 5 -29.64 17.56 19.48
C VAL A 5 -29.45 16.10 19.05
N LEU A 6 -30.15 15.71 17.99
CA LEU A 6 -29.87 14.49 17.23
C LEU A 6 -28.61 14.73 16.39
N GLY A 7 -27.44 14.47 16.99
CA GLY A 7 -26.17 14.35 16.27
C GLY A 7 -26.11 13.01 15.55
N GLY A 8 -26.82 12.89 14.42
CA GLY A 8 -26.66 11.78 13.51
C GLY A 8 -25.29 11.86 12.85
N VAL A 9 -24.37 10.97 13.21
CA VAL A 9 -23.18 10.70 12.41
C VAL A 9 -23.68 10.08 11.12
N PHE A 10 -23.80 10.89 10.06
CA PHE A 10 -23.98 10.37 8.71
C PHE A 10 -22.75 9.52 8.40
N LEU A 11 -22.90 8.20 8.50
CA LEU A 11 -22.02 7.24 7.87
C LEU A 11 -22.17 7.45 6.36
N ALA A 12 -21.39 8.38 5.81
CA ALA A 12 -21.30 8.58 4.38
C ALA A 12 -20.90 7.25 3.75
N ALA A 13 -21.83 6.62 3.03
CA ALA A 13 -21.54 5.45 2.23
C ALA A 13 -20.47 5.86 1.21
N ALA A 14 -19.28 5.26 1.34
CA ALA A 14 -18.10 5.66 0.57
C ALA A 14 -18.17 5.00 -0.80
N GLN A 15 -18.53 5.77 -1.83
CA GLN A 15 -18.37 5.31 -3.20
C GLN A 15 -16.91 4.95 -3.47
N ALA A 16 -16.70 3.88 -4.23
CA ALA A 16 -15.40 3.31 -4.50
C ALA A 16 -14.43 4.34 -5.16
N CYS A 17 -13.21 4.50 -4.63
CA CYS A 17 -12.11 5.38 -5.12
C CYS A 17 -11.97 5.47 -6.66
N ILE A 18 -12.25 4.35 -7.34
CA ILE A 18 -12.12 4.19 -8.78
C ILE A 18 -13.07 5.12 -9.55
N PHE A 19 -14.14 5.60 -8.91
CA PHE A 19 -15.12 6.51 -9.48
C PHE A 19 -14.69 7.99 -9.40
N CYS A 20 -13.66 8.32 -8.63
CA CYS A 20 -13.20 9.70 -8.42
C CYS A 20 -12.51 10.31 -9.65
N HIS A 21 -11.88 9.49 -10.49
CA HIS A 21 -11.24 9.94 -11.72
C HIS A 21 -11.90 9.24 -12.91
N LEU A 22 -12.11 9.95 -14.02
CA LEU A 22 -12.84 9.53 -15.25
C LEU A 22 -14.39 9.44 -15.15
N PRO A 23 -15.09 10.57 -14.94
CA PRO A 23 -16.55 10.62 -15.06
C PRO A 23 -17.06 10.28 -16.47
N SER A 24 -16.21 10.41 -17.50
CA SER A 24 -16.55 10.13 -18.91
C SER A 24 -16.79 8.66 -19.24
N ARG A 25 -16.45 7.73 -18.33
CA ARG A 25 -16.54 6.29 -18.56
C ARG A 25 -17.74 5.61 -17.89
N ASP A 26 -18.54 6.37 -17.14
CA ASP A 26 -19.72 5.93 -16.37
C ASP A 26 -19.53 4.55 -15.69
N LEU A 27 -18.41 4.43 -14.97
CA LEU A 27 -18.05 3.19 -14.30
C LEU A 27 -19.05 2.79 -13.23
N SER A 28 -19.61 3.78 -12.53
CA SER A 28 -20.64 3.57 -11.50
C SER A 28 -21.92 3.01 -12.12
N GLY A 29 -22.46 3.63 -13.18
CA GLY A 29 -23.68 3.16 -13.84
C GLY A 29 -23.52 1.76 -14.44
N ARG A 30 -22.37 1.47 -15.05
CA ARG A 30 -22.08 0.14 -15.62
C ARG A 30 -21.93 -0.93 -14.55
N LEU A 31 -21.30 -0.61 -13.43
CA LEU A 31 -21.21 -1.53 -12.31
C LEU A 31 -22.59 -1.80 -11.71
N ALA A 32 -23.43 -0.77 -11.54
CA ALA A 32 -24.81 -0.90 -11.10
C ALA A 32 -25.61 -1.85 -12.01
N GLN A 33 -25.46 -1.70 -13.34
CA GLN A 33 -26.10 -2.56 -14.32
C GLN A 33 -25.63 -4.03 -14.24
N LEU A 34 -24.34 -4.27 -14.01
CA LEU A 34 -23.82 -5.63 -13.84
C LEU A 34 -24.24 -6.23 -12.48
N CYS A 35 -24.32 -5.42 -11.43
CA CYS A 35 -24.83 -5.82 -10.13
C CYS A 35 -26.30 -6.24 -10.20
N SER A 36 -27.16 -5.48 -10.90
CA SER A 36 -28.58 -5.81 -11.02
C SER A 36 -28.81 -7.15 -11.74
N GLN A 37 -27.90 -7.53 -12.65
CA GLN A 37 -27.94 -8.86 -13.30
C GLN A 37 -27.54 -10.00 -12.37
N MET A 38 -26.91 -9.69 -11.24
CA MET A 38 -26.32 -10.63 -10.29
C MET A 38 -27.02 -10.63 -8.93
N GLU A 39 -28.11 -9.87 -8.76
CA GLU A 39 -28.79 -9.66 -7.47
C GLU A 39 -29.15 -10.97 -6.75
N ALA A 40 -29.50 -12.02 -7.51
CA ALA A 40 -29.80 -13.35 -6.96
C ALA A 40 -28.56 -14.11 -6.43
N GLN A 41 -27.38 -13.85 -6.98
CA GLN A 41 -26.12 -14.55 -6.66
C GLN A 41 -25.18 -13.73 -5.77
N TRP A 42 -25.32 -12.40 -5.79
CA TRP A 42 -24.50 -11.47 -5.03
C TRP A 42 -25.38 -10.36 -4.45
N LYS A 43 -26.11 -10.69 -3.39
CA LYS A 43 -27.08 -9.79 -2.73
C LYS A 43 -26.48 -8.47 -2.24
N ASP A 44 -25.22 -8.49 -1.81
CA ASP A 44 -24.53 -7.33 -1.26
C ASP A 44 -23.61 -6.65 -2.29
N CYS A 45 -23.91 -6.76 -3.59
CA CYS A 45 -23.09 -6.19 -4.66
C CYS A 45 -22.83 -4.70 -4.42
N GLU A 46 -23.88 -3.91 -4.20
CA GLU A 46 -23.80 -2.47 -3.99
C GLU A 46 -23.16 -2.09 -2.64
N ALA A 47 -23.46 -2.84 -1.57
CA ALA A 47 -22.85 -2.62 -0.26
C ALA A 47 -21.34 -2.93 -0.24
N SER A 48 -20.88 -3.82 -1.15
CA SER A 48 -19.46 -4.17 -1.32
C SER A 48 -18.65 -3.17 -2.14
N TRP A 49 -19.28 -2.10 -2.63
CA TRP A 49 -18.59 -1.02 -3.35
C TRP A 49 -17.73 -0.16 -2.44
N ASN A 50 -17.94 -0.24 -1.12
CA ASN A 50 -17.15 0.50 -0.15
C ASN A 50 -15.73 -0.09 -0.09
N PHE A 51 -14.75 0.60 -0.67
CA PHE A 51 -13.35 0.32 -0.40
C PHE A 51 -13.00 0.89 0.98
N SER A 52 -12.24 0.13 1.78
CA SER A 52 -11.57 0.72 2.95
C SER A 52 -10.68 1.88 2.51
N ALA A 53 -10.36 2.80 3.42
CA ALA A 53 -9.54 3.99 3.19
C ALA A 53 -8.14 3.66 2.66
N PHE A 54 -8.07 3.33 1.38
CA PHE A 54 -6.86 3.27 0.59
C PHE A 54 -6.72 4.61 -0.11
N ALA A 55 -5.49 4.97 -0.41
CA ALA A 55 -5.22 6.21 -1.10
C ALA A 55 -4.14 5.90 -2.14
N LEU A 56 -4.43 6.25 -3.40
CA LEU A 56 -3.53 6.05 -4.53
C LEU A 56 -3.11 7.41 -5.08
N ASP A 57 -1.94 7.48 -5.70
CA ASP A 57 -1.56 8.64 -6.50
C ASP A 57 -2.41 8.73 -7.79
N GLU A 58 -2.40 9.89 -8.42
CA GLU A 58 -3.24 10.19 -9.59
C GLU A 58 -3.02 9.21 -10.75
N VAL A 59 -1.74 8.90 -11.06
CA VAL A 59 -1.37 8.07 -12.20
C VAL A 59 -1.85 6.64 -11.97
N THR A 60 -1.65 6.13 -10.77
CA THR A 60 -2.11 4.80 -10.38
C THR A 60 -3.63 4.73 -10.34
N MET A 61 -4.32 5.77 -9.86
CA MET A 61 -5.77 5.84 -9.89
C MET A 61 -6.30 5.74 -11.33
N ASN A 62 -5.80 6.58 -12.24
CA ASN A 62 -6.18 6.56 -13.65
C ASN A 62 -5.96 5.18 -14.30
N LYS A 63 -4.84 4.53 -13.98
CA LYS A 63 -4.52 3.18 -14.47
C LYS A 63 -5.49 2.13 -13.96
N VAL A 64 -5.85 2.16 -12.68
CA VAL A 64 -6.83 1.24 -12.11
C VAL A 64 -8.19 1.47 -12.75
N THR A 65 -8.63 2.72 -12.85
CA THR A 65 -9.91 3.08 -13.46
C THR A 65 -10.04 2.62 -14.90
N GLU A 66 -9.04 2.89 -15.75
CA GLU A 66 -9.05 2.44 -17.14
C GLU A 66 -9.02 0.90 -17.27
N LYS A 67 -8.27 0.20 -16.40
CA LYS A 67 -8.28 -1.27 -16.37
C LYS A 67 -9.64 -1.82 -15.97
N THR A 68 -10.25 -1.27 -14.92
CA THR A 68 -11.58 -1.66 -14.45
C THR A 68 -12.60 -1.46 -15.56
N HIS A 69 -12.60 -0.29 -16.21
CA HIS A 69 -13.47 0.01 -17.34
C HIS A 69 -13.38 -1.06 -18.45
N ARG A 70 -12.16 -1.48 -18.82
CA ARG A 70 -11.92 -2.52 -19.83
C ARG A 70 -12.43 -3.89 -19.39
N VAL A 71 -12.18 -4.28 -18.14
CA VAL A 71 -12.63 -5.57 -17.61
C VAL A 71 -14.16 -5.66 -17.58
N LEU A 72 -14.83 -4.64 -17.05
CA LEU A 72 -16.30 -4.58 -17.07
C LEU A 72 -16.83 -4.65 -18.50
N ARG A 73 -16.14 -4.03 -19.47
CA ARG A 73 -16.56 -4.07 -20.88
C ARG A 73 -16.46 -5.46 -21.48
N VAL A 74 -15.42 -6.21 -21.13
CA VAL A 74 -15.29 -7.61 -21.55
C VAL A 74 -16.39 -8.47 -20.94
N MET A 75 -16.75 -8.25 -19.67
CA MET A 75 -17.83 -8.99 -19.00
C MET A 75 -19.19 -8.74 -19.66
N GLU A 76 -19.49 -7.49 -20.02
CA GLU A 76 -20.71 -7.14 -20.77
C GLU A 76 -20.76 -7.85 -22.13
N ILE A 77 -19.68 -7.78 -22.91
CA ILE A 77 -19.61 -8.39 -24.25
C ILE A 77 -19.77 -9.90 -24.16
N LYS A 78 -19.12 -10.53 -23.18
CA LYS A 78 -19.18 -11.98 -22.97
C LYS A 78 -20.45 -12.43 -22.25
N LYS A 79 -21.30 -11.50 -21.80
CA LYS A 79 -22.46 -11.77 -20.94
C LYS A 79 -22.10 -12.67 -19.75
N SER A 80 -20.97 -12.36 -19.10
CA SER A 80 -20.42 -13.16 -18.01
C SER A 80 -20.35 -12.37 -16.69
N PRO A 81 -21.48 -11.88 -16.16
CA PRO A 81 -21.50 -11.06 -14.95
C PRO A 81 -21.11 -11.87 -13.69
N SER A 82 -21.16 -13.21 -13.77
CA SER A 82 -20.70 -14.12 -12.71
C SER A 82 -19.21 -14.00 -12.35
N SER A 83 -18.40 -13.41 -13.24
CA SER A 83 -16.98 -13.14 -12.97
C SER A 83 -16.75 -11.86 -12.18
N LEU A 84 -17.77 -11.01 -12.03
CA LEU A 84 -17.66 -9.71 -11.37
C LEU A 84 -17.27 -9.83 -9.88
N PRO A 85 -17.89 -10.70 -9.05
CA PRO A 85 -17.54 -10.80 -7.64
C PRO A 85 -16.07 -11.18 -7.44
N SER A 86 -15.57 -12.16 -8.20
CA SER A 86 -14.18 -12.61 -8.12
C SER A 86 -13.20 -11.51 -8.51
N TYR A 87 -13.50 -10.78 -9.59
CA TYR A 87 -12.70 -9.64 -10.01
C TYR A 87 -12.69 -8.52 -8.97
N TRP A 88 -13.86 -8.19 -8.42
CA TRP A 88 -14.01 -7.12 -7.44
C TRP A 88 -13.27 -7.43 -6.14
N GLN A 89 -13.39 -8.68 -5.66
CA GLN A 89 -12.65 -9.15 -4.48
C GLN A 89 -11.13 -9.11 -4.71
N TRP A 90 -10.65 -9.53 -5.88
CA TRP A 90 -9.23 -9.44 -6.23
C TRP A 90 -8.73 -7.99 -6.27
N LEU A 91 -9.53 -7.09 -6.83
CA LEU A 91 -9.21 -5.67 -6.89
C LEU A 91 -9.08 -5.08 -5.48
N GLN A 92 -10.04 -5.36 -4.62
CA GLN A 92 -10.09 -4.86 -3.24
C GLN A 92 -9.01 -5.46 -2.34
N LYS A 93 -8.83 -6.78 -2.37
CA LYS A 93 -7.97 -7.49 -1.40
C LYS A 93 -6.52 -7.61 -1.85
N THR A 94 -6.27 -7.51 -3.14
CA THR A 94 -4.92 -7.74 -3.70
C THR A 94 -4.38 -6.48 -4.35
N LYS A 95 -5.06 -5.95 -5.38
CA LYS A 95 -4.44 -4.91 -6.22
C LYS A 95 -4.41 -3.52 -5.61
N LEU A 96 -5.49 -3.08 -4.96
CA LEU A 96 -5.49 -1.77 -4.29
C LEU A 96 -4.46 -1.71 -3.14
N PRO A 97 -4.34 -2.74 -2.27
CA PRO A 97 -3.29 -2.79 -1.26
C PRO A 97 -1.87 -2.81 -1.84
N GLU A 98 -1.66 -3.56 -2.93
CA GLU A 98 -0.37 -3.63 -3.64
C GLU A 98 0.04 -2.24 -4.14
N TYR A 99 -0.88 -1.54 -4.81
CA TYR A 99 -0.64 -0.17 -5.31
C TYR A 99 -0.47 0.85 -4.20
N THR A 100 -1.24 0.75 -3.12
CA THR A 100 -1.09 1.61 -1.94
C THR A 100 0.31 1.45 -1.34
N ARG A 101 0.80 0.21 -1.24
CA ARG A 101 2.16 -0.07 -0.78
C ARG A 101 3.20 0.48 -1.74
N GLU A 102 3.03 0.29 -3.05
CA GLU A 102 3.95 0.85 -4.06
C GLU A 102 4.04 2.38 -3.96
N ALA A 103 2.91 3.07 -3.75
CA ALA A 103 2.85 4.52 -3.64
C ALA A 103 3.42 5.07 -2.32
N LEU A 104 3.28 4.34 -1.21
CA LEU A 104 3.69 4.79 0.13
C LEU A 104 5.08 4.31 0.55
N CYS A 105 5.68 3.38 -0.18
CA CYS A 105 6.99 2.82 0.14
C CYS A 105 8.10 3.44 -0.71
N ALA A 106 9.33 3.41 -0.19
CA ALA A 106 10.51 3.75 -0.97
C ALA A 106 10.68 2.77 -2.15
N PRO A 107 11.19 3.23 -3.32
CA PRO A 107 11.74 4.56 -3.59
C PRO A 107 10.71 5.60 -4.06
N ALA A 108 9.45 5.20 -4.27
CA ALA A 108 8.41 6.07 -4.84
C ALA A 108 8.02 7.21 -3.88
N CYS A 109 7.90 6.89 -2.59
CA CYS A 109 7.61 7.88 -1.56
C CYS A 109 8.89 8.40 -0.89
N ARG A 110 9.07 9.72 -0.81
CA ARG A 110 10.21 10.39 -0.16
C ARG A 110 9.73 11.47 0.81
N GLY A 111 9.51 11.10 2.07
CA GLY A 111 8.97 11.98 3.11
C GLY A 111 7.43 11.95 3.13
N SER A 112 6.81 12.54 2.12
CA SER A 112 5.36 12.53 1.92
C SER A 112 5.00 12.37 0.44
N THR A 113 3.74 12.03 0.19
CA THR A 113 3.15 11.95 -1.14
C THR A 113 1.68 12.38 -1.09
N ILE A 114 1.12 12.78 -2.23
CA ILE A 114 -0.29 13.12 -2.34
C ILE A 114 -1.06 11.89 -2.78
N LEU A 115 -2.06 11.50 -1.99
CA LEU A 115 -2.95 10.39 -2.32
C LEU A 115 -4.40 10.86 -2.30
N TYR A 116 -5.26 10.22 -3.06
CA TYR A 116 -6.68 10.59 -3.12
C TYR A 116 -7.50 9.86 -2.06
N ASN A 117 -8.34 10.61 -1.35
CA ASN A 117 -9.34 10.07 -0.45
C ASN A 117 -10.52 9.52 -1.26
N CYS A 118 -10.79 8.22 -1.15
CA CYS A 118 -11.88 7.58 -1.87
C CYS A 118 -13.25 8.17 -1.58
N SER A 119 -13.47 8.68 -0.37
CA SER A 119 -14.78 9.15 0.06
C SER A 119 -15.06 10.57 -0.41
N THR A 120 -14.04 11.42 -0.49
CA THR A 120 -14.20 12.83 -0.88
C THR A 120 -13.71 13.13 -2.29
N CYS A 121 -12.99 12.20 -2.92
CA CYS A 121 -12.29 12.39 -4.18
C CYS A 121 -11.26 13.53 -4.16
N GLU A 122 -10.80 13.92 -2.97
CA GLU A 122 -9.82 14.97 -2.78
C GLU A 122 -8.44 14.38 -2.50
N GLY A 123 -7.41 15.01 -3.07
CA GLY A 123 -6.02 14.72 -2.75
C GLY A 123 -5.65 15.23 -1.36
N PHE A 124 -4.97 14.40 -0.57
CA PHE A 124 -4.42 14.77 0.72
C PHE A 124 -2.98 14.29 0.86
N GLU A 125 -2.18 15.04 1.61
CA GLU A 125 -0.79 14.70 1.87
C GLU A 125 -0.69 13.59 2.91
N VAL A 126 0.06 12.55 2.59
CA VAL A 126 0.30 11.38 3.45
C VAL A 126 1.79 11.16 3.60
N HIS A 127 2.21 10.92 4.84
CA HIS A 127 3.60 10.58 5.13
C HIS A 127 3.90 9.15 4.64
N CYS A 128 5.11 8.96 4.13
CA CYS A 128 5.56 7.66 3.64
C CYS A 128 5.52 6.60 4.75
N TRP A 129 5.25 5.36 4.36
CA TRP A 129 5.30 4.24 5.30
C TRP A 129 6.73 3.93 5.73
N PRO A 130 6.92 3.53 7.00
CA PRO A 130 8.22 3.09 7.48
C PRO A 130 8.65 1.80 6.79
N GLN A 131 9.96 1.62 6.62
CA GLN A 131 10.56 0.49 5.90
C GLN A 131 10.06 -0.87 6.44
N LYS A 132 9.95 -1.01 7.77
CA LYS A 132 9.40 -2.22 8.43
C LYS A 132 7.98 -2.58 8.02
N ARG A 133 7.13 -1.59 7.71
CA ARG A 133 5.76 -1.82 7.21
C ARG A 133 5.75 -2.22 5.74
N CYS A 134 6.67 -1.65 4.95
CA CYS A 134 6.80 -1.93 3.52
C CYS A 134 7.41 -3.32 3.25
N PHE A 135 8.42 -3.69 4.04
CA PHE A 135 9.24 -4.89 3.87
C PHE A 135 9.44 -5.58 5.22
N PRO A 136 8.45 -6.39 5.66
CA PRO A 136 8.59 -7.13 6.91
C PRO A 136 9.80 -8.07 6.81
N GLY A 137 10.77 -7.91 7.71
CA GLY A 137 12.01 -8.69 7.75
C GLY A 137 13.22 -8.03 7.08
N SER A 138 13.10 -6.85 6.48
CA SER A 138 14.27 -6.07 6.08
C SER A 138 14.90 -5.42 7.31
N HIS A 139 16.21 -5.53 7.49
CA HIS A 139 16.93 -4.69 8.44
C HIS A 139 16.84 -3.23 8.01
N ASP A 140 16.51 -2.36 8.96
CA ASP A 140 16.60 -0.93 8.72
C ASP A 140 18.06 -0.58 8.37
N LEU A 141 18.29 0.41 7.49
CA LEU A 141 19.63 0.89 7.16
C LEU A 141 20.44 1.25 8.41
N TRP A 142 19.76 1.70 9.47
CA TRP A 142 20.34 1.98 10.77
C TRP A 142 20.85 0.72 11.49
N GLU A 143 20.06 -0.37 11.48
CA GLU A 143 20.46 -1.66 12.05
C GLU A 143 21.63 -2.26 11.27
N ALA A 144 21.58 -2.19 9.92
CA ALA A 144 22.69 -2.62 9.08
C ALA A 144 23.96 -1.81 9.35
N ARG A 145 23.83 -0.49 9.57
CA ARG A 145 24.97 0.38 9.93
C ARG A 145 25.56 0.02 11.29
N ILE A 146 24.72 -0.27 12.30
CA ILE A 146 25.20 -0.71 13.62
C ILE A 146 25.96 -2.04 13.50
N LEU A 147 25.42 -3.01 12.75
CA LEU A 147 26.06 -4.31 12.55
C LEU A 147 27.40 -4.18 11.81
N LEU A 148 27.49 -3.32 10.81
CA LEU A 148 28.75 -3.07 10.11
C LEU A 148 29.79 -2.43 11.03
N LEU A 149 29.39 -1.44 11.85
CA LEU A 149 30.27 -0.80 12.81
C LEU A 149 30.75 -1.78 13.88
N SER A 150 29.88 -2.68 14.36
CA SER A 150 30.26 -3.66 15.38
C SER A 150 31.23 -4.71 14.83
N VAL A 151 31.00 -5.22 13.62
CA VAL A 151 31.91 -6.18 12.95
C VAL A 151 33.25 -5.52 12.68
N PHE A 152 33.26 -4.28 12.16
CA PHE A 152 34.49 -3.54 11.92
C PHE A 152 35.27 -3.30 13.21
N GLY A 153 34.59 -2.91 14.29
CA GLY A 153 35.20 -2.76 15.61
C GLY A 153 35.81 -4.06 16.13
N ALA A 154 35.11 -5.20 15.99
CA ALA A 154 35.62 -6.50 16.41
C ALA A 154 36.89 -6.92 15.63
N VAL A 155 36.89 -6.73 14.31
CA VAL A 155 38.06 -7.05 13.46
C VAL A 155 39.26 -6.19 13.82
N LEU A 156 39.06 -4.88 14.04
CA LEU A 156 40.14 -3.98 14.48
C LEU A 156 40.72 -4.40 15.83
N LEU A 157 39.87 -4.74 16.81
CA LEU A 157 40.32 -5.20 18.11
C LEU A 157 41.13 -6.49 18.01
N LEU A 158 40.66 -7.47 17.22
CA LEU A 158 41.40 -8.70 16.97
C LEU A 158 42.75 -8.44 16.28
N GLY A 159 42.80 -7.49 15.33
CA GLY A 159 44.04 -7.08 14.69
C GLY A 159 45.04 -6.45 15.67
N VAL A 160 44.57 -5.55 16.55
CA VAL A 160 45.40 -4.93 17.59
C VAL A 160 45.91 -5.98 18.59
N LEU A 161 45.05 -6.89 19.04
CA LEU A 161 45.47 -7.97 19.94
C LEU A 161 46.51 -8.89 19.30
N SER A 162 46.35 -9.21 18.02
CA SER A 162 47.33 -10.02 17.26
C SER A 162 48.68 -9.31 17.17
N LEU A 163 48.68 -8.02 16.83
CA LEU A 163 49.89 -7.19 16.79
C LEU A 163 50.59 -7.09 18.15
N MET A 164 49.81 -6.92 19.23
CA MET A 164 50.35 -6.89 20.59
C MET A 164 51.04 -8.22 20.93
N VAL A 165 50.38 -9.35 20.66
CA VAL A 165 50.95 -10.68 20.90
C VAL A 165 52.24 -10.89 20.09
N GLU A 166 52.23 -10.57 18.80
CA GLU A 166 53.42 -10.69 17.95
C GLU A 166 54.57 -9.79 18.44
N SER A 167 54.28 -8.56 18.84
CA SER A 167 55.29 -7.63 19.36
C SER A 167 55.93 -8.12 20.67
N HIS A 168 55.13 -8.67 21.58
CA HIS A 168 55.62 -9.26 22.82
C HIS A 168 56.47 -10.50 22.58
N LEU A 169 56.07 -11.35 21.63
CA LEU A 169 56.83 -12.54 21.24
C LEU A 169 58.19 -12.16 20.62
N LEU A 170 58.21 -11.16 19.72
CA LEU A 170 59.45 -10.66 19.12
C LEU A 170 60.38 -10.07 20.17
N LYS A 171 59.84 -9.32 21.13
CA LYS A 171 60.63 -8.74 22.24
C LYS A 171 61.21 -9.82 23.15
N ALA A 172 60.42 -10.83 23.50
CA ALA A 172 60.90 -11.97 24.29
C ALA A 172 62.00 -12.77 23.55
N LYS A 173 61.96 -12.82 22.22
CA LYS A 173 63.00 -13.47 21.40
C LYS A 173 64.27 -12.64 21.28
N SER A 174 64.19 -11.31 21.31
CA SER A 174 65.38 -10.43 21.27
C SER A 174 66.11 -10.34 22.62
N ASP A 175 65.42 -10.66 23.71
CA ASP A 175 65.98 -10.63 25.07
C ASP A 175 66.65 -11.97 25.47
N LEU A 176 66.71 -12.96 24.57
CA LEU A 176 67.38 -14.26 24.71
C LEU A 176 68.64 -14.33 23.84
#